data_AF-A0A533Y7F1-F1
#
_entry.id   AF-A0A533Y7F1-F1
#
_cell.length_a   1.000
_cell.length_b   1.000
_cell.length_c   1.000
_cell.angle_alpha   90.00
_cell.angle_beta   90.00
_cell.angle_gamma   90.00
#
_symmetry.space_group_name_H-M   'P 1'
#
loop_
_entity.id
_entity.type
_entity.pdbx_description
1 polymer ?
#
loop_
_entity_poly.entity_id
_entity_poly.type
_entity_poly.pdbx_seq_one_letter_code
_entity_poly.pdbx_strand_id
1 'polypeptide(L)' 'MASFTYDDFRAVLKRAGFEKLRSEKHETWRKILPSGSILRVRISHQHKRDIPKWLFHEMLRQAGLTVDEFKTLLRD' A
#
# COMPACT_ATOMS: atom_id res chain seq x y z
N MET A 1 -18.81 -5.24 2.39
CA MET A 1 -17.34 -5.10 2.56
C MET A 1 -16.96 -3.73 2.04
N ALA A 2 -16.17 -2.95 2.78
CA ALA A 2 -15.70 -1.66 2.29
C ALA A 2 -14.79 -1.88 1.08
N SER A 3 -15.03 -1.11 0.02
CA SER A 3 -14.10 -1.00 -1.10
C SER A 3 -13.03 0.02 -0.74
N PHE A 4 -11.78 -0.23 -1.13
CA PHE A 4 -10.66 0.68 -0.90
C PHE A 4 -10.05 1.08 -2.23
N THR A 5 -9.59 2.32 -2.32
CA THR A 5 -9.02 2.91 -3.53
C THR A 5 -7.50 2.84 -3.54
N TYR A 6 -6.89 3.09 -4.71
CA TYR A 6 -5.43 3.22 -4.79
C TYR A 6 -4.89 4.43 -4.03
N ASP A 7 -5.69 5.49 -3.81
CA ASP A 7 -5.30 6.63 -2.99
C ASP A 7 -5.31 6.29 -1.49
N ASP A 8 -6.31 5.53 -1.03
CA ASP A 8 -6.34 5.01 0.36
C ASP A 8 -5.08 4.20 0.66
N PHE A 9 -4.70 3.33 -0.28
CA PHE A 9 -3.51 2.50 -0.11
C PHE A 9 -2.22 3.33 -0.07
N ARG A 10 -2.11 4.39 -0.88
CA ARG A 10 -0.97 5.33 -0.80
C ARG A 10 -0.91 6.03 0.55
N ALA A 11 -2.04 6.49 1.07
CA ALA A 11 -2.11 7.14 2.38
C ALA A 11 -1.59 6.21 3.48
N VAL A 12 -2.05 4.95 3.46
CA VAL A 12 -1.59 3.92 4.40
C VAL A 12 -0.09 3.64 4.25
N LEU A 13 0.43 3.48 3.03
CA LEU A 13 1.87 3.27 2.83
C LEU A 13 2.71 4.42 3.37
N LYS A 14 2.29 5.66 3.13
CA LYS A 14 2.98 6.84 3.67
C LYS A 14 2.99 6.83 5.20
N ARG A 15 1.86 6.53 5.83
CA ARG A 15 1.73 6.42 7.30
C ARG A 15 2.51 5.25 7.89
N ALA A 16 2.57 4.15 7.15
CA ALA A 16 3.37 2.98 7.51
C ALA A 16 4.89 3.20 7.31
N GLY A 17 5.32 4.38 6.85
CA GLY A 17 6.73 4.72 6.68
C GLY A 17 7.37 4.14 5.41
N PHE A 18 6.58 3.87 4.38
CA PHE A 18 7.13 3.55 3.06
C PHE A 18 7.55 4.82 2.34
N GLU A 19 8.68 4.74 1.65
CA GLU A 19 9.20 5.79 0.78
C GLU A 19 8.77 5.54 -0.67
N LYS A 20 8.40 6.61 -1.37
CA LYS A 20 8.13 6.57 -2.80
C LYS A 20 9.46 6.65 -3.57
N LEU A 21 9.83 5.57 -4.25
CA LEU A 21 11.07 5.47 -5.02
C LEU A 21 10.95 6.01 -6.44
N ARG A 22 9.81 5.75 -7.10
CA ARG A 22 9.58 6.20 -8.48
C ARG A 22 8.11 6.44 -8.73
N SER A 23 7.81 7.28 -9.73
CA SER A 23 6.45 7.66 -10.14
C SER A 23 6.20 7.58 -11.65
N GLU A 24 6.85 6.64 -12.35
CA GLU A 24 6.57 6.35 -13.77
C GLU A 24 5.19 5.67 -13.94
N LYS A 25 4.95 4.83 -14.96
CA LYS A 25 3.66 4.13 -15.20
C LYS A 25 3.05 3.43 -13.96
N HIS A 26 3.88 3.01 -13.02
CA HIS A 26 3.47 2.54 -11.69
C HIS A 26 4.38 3.16 -10.63
N GLU A 27 3.79 3.54 -9.51
CA GLU A 27 4.54 3.98 -8.33
C GLU A 27 5.18 2.76 -7.68
N THR A 28 6.45 2.89 -7.31
CA THR A 28 7.12 1.91 -6.46
C THR A 28 7.30 2.52 -5.07
N TRP A 29 6.79 1.82 -4.06
CA TRP A 29 6.95 2.15 -2.66
C TRP A 29 7.83 1.11 -1.98
N ARG A 30 8.72 1.54 -1.09
CA ARG A 30 9.66 0.67 -0.37
C ARG A 30 9.71 1.00 1.10
N LYS A 31 9.81 -0.03 1.94
CA LYS A 31 10.20 0.10 3.35
C LYS A 31 11.33 -0.89 3.65
N ILE A 32 12.36 -0.41 4.34
CA ILE A 32 13.43 -1.27 4.86
C ILE A 32 13.10 -1.57 6.31
N LEU A 33 12.98 -2.85 6.64
CA LEU A 33 12.71 -3.30 8.01
C LEU A 33 13.99 -3.29 8.85
N PRO A 34 13.90 -3.23 10.18
CA PRO A 34 15.08 -3.31 11.06
C PRO A 34 15.92 -4.57 10.85
N SER A 35 15.30 -5.67 10.40
CA SER A 35 15.98 -6.91 10.02
C SER A 35 16.82 -6.82 8.74
N GLY A 36 16.79 -5.67 8.04
CA GLY A 36 17.38 -5.50 6.71
C GLY A 36 16.50 -6.02 5.57
N SER A 37 15.35 -6.63 5.86
CA SER A 37 14.40 -7.08 4.82
C SER A 37 13.76 -5.90 4.12
N ILE A 38 13.55 -6.01 2.81
CA ILE A 38 12.99 -4.93 1.99
C ILE A 38 11.57 -5.31 1.57
N LEU A 39 10.59 -4.51 1.98
CA LEU A 39 9.23 -4.57 1.48
C LEU A 39 9.10 -3.66 0.28
N ARG A 40 8.45 -4.14 -0.78
CA ARG A 40 8.22 -3.38 -2.01
C ARG A 40 6.80 -3.58 -2.50
N VAL A 41 6.10 -2.49 -2.73
CA VAL A 41 4.72 -2.47 -3.23
C VAL A 41 4.66 -1.66 -4.51
N ARG A 42 3.94 -2.16 -5.52
CA ARG A 42 3.65 -1.40 -6.75
C ARG A 42 2.21 -0.92 -6.74
N ILE A 43 2.02 0.38 -6.94
CA ILE A 43 0.69 1.01 -6.98
C ILE A 43 0.42 1.56 -8.38
N SER A 44 -0.75 1.24 -8.92
CA SER A 44 -1.23 1.78 -10.19
C SER A 44 -1.70 3.23 -10.05
N HIS A 45 -1.58 4.02 -11.12
CA HIS A 45 -2.03 5.43 -11.16
C HIS A 45 -3.55 5.60 -11.27
N GLN A 46 -4.34 4.59 -10.89
CA GLN A 46 -5.80 4.64 -11.03
C GLN A 46 -6.48 5.46 -9.92
N HIS A 47 -5.71 6.09 -9.02
CA HIS A 47 -6.17 7.05 -8.02
C HIS A 47 -7.39 6.56 -7.21
N LYS A 48 -8.55 7.20 -7.43
CA LYS A 48 -9.82 6.93 -6.73
C LYS A 48 -10.53 5.66 -7.17
N ARG A 49 -9.97 4.91 -8.12
CA ARG A 49 -10.55 3.63 -8.53
C ARG A 49 -10.42 2.61 -7.41
N ASP A 50 -11.49 1.84 -7.24
CA ASP A 50 -11.52 0.70 -6.35
C ASP A 50 -10.49 -0.36 -6.75
N ILE A 51 -9.78 -0.86 -5.75
CA ILE A 51 -8.85 -1.98 -5.90
C ILE A 51 -9.67 -3.28 -5.87
N PRO A 52 -9.56 -4.15 -6.90
CA PRO A 52 -10.16 -5.47 -6.83
C PRO A 52 -9.71 -6.23 -5.57
N LYS A 53 -10.64 -6.92 -4.89
CA LYS A 53 -10.38 -7.56 -3.59
C LYS A 53 -9.13 -8.46 -3.59
N TRP A 54 -8.95 -9.29 -4.63
CA TRP A 54 -7.79 -10.16 -4.74
C TRP A 54 -6.48 -9.37 -4.79
N LEU A 55 -6.45 -8.27 -5.55
CA LEU A 55 -5.29 -7.40 -5.69
C LEU A 55 -5.02 -6.65 -4.39
N PHE A 56 -6.06 -6.20 -3.69
CA PHE A 56 -5.92 -5.57 -2.39
C PHE A 56 -5.23 -6.51 -1.38
N HIS A 57 -5.65 -7.77 -1.30
CA HIS A 57 -4.99 -8.76 -0.43
C HIS A 57 -3.55 -9.06 -0.85
N GLU A 58 -3.27 -9.10 -2.15
CA GLU A 58 -1.90 -9.27 -2.64
C GLU A 58 -1.01 -8.09 -2.24
N MET A 59 -1.51 -6.86 -2.38
CA MET A 59 -0.80 -5.64 -1.99
C MET A 59 -0.55 -5.59 -0.49
N LEU A 60 -1.52 -6.00 0.35
CA LEU A 60 -1.33 -6.15 1.79
C LEU A 60 -0.21 -7.13 2.12
N ARG A 61 -0.17 -8.28 1.44
CA ARG A 61 0.90 -9.27 1.59
C ARG A 61 2.27 -8.70 1.23
N GLN A 62 2.36 -7.92 0.13
CA GLN A 62 3.59 -7.24 -0.28
C GLN A 62 4.02 -6.16 0.73
N ALA A 63 3.05 -5.47 1.33
CA ALA A 63 3.26 -4.44 2.34
C ALA A 63 3.54 -5.01 3.75
N GLY A 64 3.36 -6.33 3.95
CA GLY A 64 3.45 -6.96 5.27
C GLY A 64 2.40 -6.44 6.25
N LEU A 65 1.21 -6.06 5.76
CA LEU A 65 0.12 -5.52 6.57
C LEU A 65 -1.07 -6.48 6.61
N THR A 66 -1.78 -6.50 7.73
CA THR A 66 -3.10 -7.09 7.86
C THR A 66 -4.19 -6.10 7.43
N VAL A 67 -5.41 -6.61 7.20
CA VAL A 67 -6.57 -5.78 6.87
C VAL A 67 -6.91 -4.81 8.00
N ASP A 68 -6.72 -5.22 9.26
CA ASP A 68 -7.07 -4.40 10.41
C ASP A 68 -6.03 -3.29 10.65
N GLU A 69 -4.73 -3.59 10.53
CA GLU A 69 -3.69 -2.57 10.51
C GLU A 69 -3.92 -1.55 9.40
N PHE A 70 -4.30 -2.00 8.20
CA PHE A 70 -4.65 -1.11 7.09
C PHE A 70 -5.78 -0.15 7.46
N LYS A 71 -6.88 -0.66 8.04
CA LYS A 71 -8.03 0.17 8.42
C LYS A 71 -7.69 1.15 9.53
N THR A 72 -6.89 0.75 10.51
CA THR A 72 -6.42 1.62 11.59
C THR A 72 -5.59 2.75 11.01
N LEU A 73 -4.57 2.43 10.19
CA LEU A 73 -3.72 3.41 9.55
C LEU A 73 -4.47 4.32 8.57
N LEU A 74 -5.59 3.89 8.00
CA LEU A 74 -6.41 4.74 7.11
C LEU A 74 -7.26 5.76 7.89
N ARG A 75 -7.61 5.46 9.14
CA ARG A 75 -8.48 6.31 9.99
C ARG A 75 -7.71 7.35 10.79
N ASP A 76 -6.42 7.13 11.02
CA ASP A 76 -5.49 8.18 11.50
C ASP A 76 -5.38 9.33 10.49
#